data_AF-A0A6B3HAN8-F1
#
_entry.id   AF-A0A6B3HAN8-F1
#
_cell.length_a   1.000
_cell.length_b   1.000
_cell.length_c   1.000
_cell.angle_alpha   90.00
_cell.angle_beta   90.00
_cell.angle_gamma   90.00
#
_symmetry.space_group_name_H-M   'P 1'
#
loop_
_entity.id
_entity.type
_entity.pdbx_description
1 polymer ?
#
loop_
_entity_poly.entity_id
_entity_poly.type
_entity_poly.pdbx_seq_one_letter_code
_entity_poly.pdbx_strand_id
1 'polypeptide(L)' 'APGPVPRRVAALLGPAPSPRRLPPAMTRPGLAFLMATTGAAASAASSANAALTLLLVLKAATPL' A
#
# COMPACT_ATOMS: atom_id res chain seq x y z
N ALA A 1 2.48 32.97 28.20
CA ALA A 1 3.19 32.02 27.32
C ALA A 1 2.23 30.92 26.91
N PRO A 2 2.24 30.42 25.66
CA PRO A 2 1.42 29.27 25.26
C PRO A 2 1.82 28.04 26.10
N GLY A 3 0.84 27.24 26.53
CA GLY A 3 1.06 26.04 27.35
C GLY A 3 1.70 24.87 26.58
N PRO A 4 2.03 23.77 27.27
CA PRO A 4 2.72 22.62 26.66
C PRO A 4 1.89 21.97 25.54
N VAL A 5 2.56 21.71 24.41
CA VAL A 5 1.94 21.18 23.19
C VAL A 5 1.47 19.73 23.41
N PRO A 6 0.27 19.34 22.93
CA PRO A 6 -0.20 17.96 23.00
C PRO A 6 0.80 16.97 22.37
N ARG A 7 1.03 15.82 23.03
CA ARG A 7 2.06 14.83 22.64
C ARG A 7 2.00 14.39 21.16
N ARG A 8 0.79 14.29 20.59
CA ARG A 8 0.62 13.93 19.16
C ARG A 8 1.10 15.04 18.22
N VAL A 9 0.80 16.30 18.56
CA VAL A 9 1.26 17.47 17.80
C VAL A 9 2.76 17.65 17.97
N ALA A 10 3.29 17.46 19.18
CA ALA A 10 4.73 17.45 19.43
C ALA A 10 5.46 16.36 18.62
N ALA A 11 4.83 15.21 18.39
CA ALA A 11 5.38 14.16 17.53
C ALA A 11 5.36 14.52 16.03
N LEU A 12 4.37 15.31 15.58
CA LEU A 12 4.32 15.84 14.21
C LEU A 12 5.31 16.99 13.98
N LEU A 13 5.60 17.76 15.03
CA LEU A 13 6.62 18.82 15.04
C LEU A 13 8.04 18.28 15.25
N GLY A 14 8.17 17.01 15.65
CA GLY A 14 9.45 16.33 15.76
C GLY A 14 10.10 16.14 14.39
N PRO A 15 11.42 15.94 14.35
CA PRO A 15 12.13 15.67 13.10
C PRO A 15 11.52 14.46 12.38
N ALA A 16 11.45 14.54 11.05
CA ALA A 16 10.89 13.48 10.22
C ALA A 16 11.58 12.14 10.56
N PRO A 17 10.81 11.06 10.75
CA PRO A 17 11.39 9.77 11.09
C PRO A 17 12.36 9.36 9.99
N SER A 18 13.60 9.05 10.38
CA SER A 18 14.63 8.60 9.45
C SER A 18 14.07 7.43 8.62
N PRO A 19 14.27 7.43 7.29
CA PRO A 19 13.77 6.38 6.42
C PRO A 19 14.27 5.04 6.92
N ARG A 20 13.34 4.25 7.47
CA ARG A 20 13.64 2.94 8.04
C ARG A 20 13.97 2.02 6.88
N ARG A 21 15.16 1.41 6.90
CA ARG A 21 15.51 0.36 5.93
C ARG A 21 14.48 -0.78 6.04
N LEU A 22 14.15 -1.35 4.90
CA LEU A 22 13.22 -2.46 4.82
C LEU A 22 13.67 -3.59 5.75
N PRO A 23 12.77 -4.17 6.57
CA PRO A 23 13.14 -5.26 7.45
C PRO A 23 13.71 -6.42 6.63
N PRO A 24 14.80 -7.06 7.08
CA PRO A 24 15.38 -8.20 6.38
C PRO A 24 14.35 -9.34 6.26
N ALA A 25 14.30 -9.96 5.07
CA ALA A 25 13.26 -10.92 4.69
C ALA A 25 13.08 -12.09 5.67
N MET A 26 14.16 -12.55 6.30
CA MET A 26 14.17 -13.69 7.22
C MET A 26 13.89 -13.30 8.68
N THR A 27 13.25 -12.16 8.91
CA THR A 27 12.76 -11.76 10.24
C THR A 27 11.24 -11.76 10.24
N ARG A 28 10.61 -11.93 11.42
CA ARG A 28 9.15 -11.82 11.57
C ARG A 28 8.54 -10.59 10.87
N PRO A 29 9.07 -9.36 11.06
CA PRO A 29 8.55 -8.19 10.32
C PRO A 29 8.82 -8.25 8.81
N GLY A 30 9.91 -8.88 8.37
CA GLY A 30 10.20 -9.12 6.95
C GLY A 30 9.18 -10.03 6.28
N LEU A 31 8.81 -11.15 6.93
CA LEU A 31 7.79 -12.07 6.43
C LEU A 31 6.40 -11.41 6.37
N ALA A 32 6.03 -10.64 7.40
CA ALA A 32 4.78 -9.87 7.39
C ALA A 32 4.73 -8.87 6.23
N PHE A 33 5.84 -8.17 5.98
CA PHE A 33 5.97 -7.26 4.84
C PHE A 33 5.83 -8.02 3.51
N LEU A 34 6.52 -9.15 3.34
CA LEU A 34 6.45 -9.96 2.13
C LEU A 34 5.02 -10.46 1.85
N MET A 35 4.33 -10.96 2.86
CA MET A 35 2.94 -11.42 2.70
C MET A 35 2.00 -10.26 2.32
N ALA A 36 2.16 -9.10 2.96
CA ALA A 36 1.37 -7.91 2.63
C ALA A 36 1.62 -7.42 1.20
N THR A 37 2.87 -7.33 0.77
CA THR A 37 3.21 -6.93 -0.61
C THR A 37 2.74 -7.95 -1.63
N THR A 38 2.81 -9.24 -1.31
CA THR A 38 2.35 -10.31 -2.19
C THR A 38 0.83 -10.29 -2.34
N GLY A 39 0.09 -10.08 -1.23
CA GLY A 39 -1.37 -9.95 -1.28
C GLY A 39 -1.84 -8.72 -2.06
N ALA A 40 -1.14 -7.59 -1.91
CA ALA A 40 -1.41 -6.38 -2.70
C ALA A 40 -1.14 -6.61 -4.20
N ALA A 41 -0.02 -7.25 -4.55
CA ALA A 41 0.30 -7.60 -5.93
C ALA A 41 -0.71 -8.57 -6.55
N ALA A 42 -1.14 -9.59 -5.80
CA ALA A 42 -2.16 -10.53 -6.23
C ALA A 42 -3.52 -9.84 -6.47
N SER A 43 -3.91 -8.92 -5.58
CA SER A 43 -5.15 -8.14 -5.73
C SER A 43 -5.09 -7.23 -6.97
N ALA A 44 -3.95 -6.59 -7.23
CA ALA A 44 -3.76 -5.76 -8.42
C ALA A 44 -3.83 -6.60 -9.72
N ALA A 45 -3.19 -7.78 -9.73
CA ALA A 45 -3.25 -8.70 -10.87
C ALA A 45 -4.67 -9.20 -11.13
N SER A 46 -5.41 -9.55 -10.07
CA SER A 46 -6.82 -9.95 -10.17
C SER A 46 -7.70 -8.81 -10.73
N SER A 47 -7.50 -7.58 -10.25
CA SER A 47 -8.21 -6.40 -10.77
C SER A 47 -7.90 -6.14 -12.25
N ALA A 48 -6.64 -6.35 -12.68
CA ALA A 48 -6.27 -6.21 -14.09
C ALA A 48 -6.97 -7.26 -14.96
N ASN A 49 -7.04 -8.50 -14.51
CA ASN A 49 -7.77 -9.56 -15.21
C ASN A 49 -9.25 -9.22 -15.34
N ALA A 50 -9.90 -8.78 -14.27
CA ALA A 50 -11.29 -8.36 -14.29
C ALA A 50 -11.53 -7.20 -15.28
N ALA A 51 -10.64 -6.21 -15.29
CA ALA A 51 -10.70 -5.08 -16.23
C ALA A 51 -10.58 -5.54 -17.70
N LEU A 52 -9.65 -6.47 -17.99
CA LEU A 52 -9.51 -7.05 -19.32
C LEU A 52 -10.74 -7.84 -19.73
N THR A 53 -11.31 -8.65 -18.84
CA THR A 53 -12.55 -9.38 -19.11
C THR A 53 -13.70 -8.41 -19.44
N LEU A 54 -13.88 -7.35 -18.65
CA LEU A 54 -14.91 -6.33 -18.90
C LEU A 54 -14.69 -5.61 -20.24
N LEU A 55 -13.44 -5.25 -20.56
CA LEU A 55 -13.08 -4.62 -21.82
C LEU A 55 -13.42 -5.52 -23.02
N LEU A 56 -13.08 -6.81 -22.93
CA LEU A 56 -13.37 -7.79 -23.98
C LEU A 56 -14.88 -7.98 -24.15
N VAL A 57 -15.64 -8.09 -23.05
CA VAL A 57 -17.11 -8.16 -23.09
C VAL A 57 -17.69 -6.92 -23.74
N LEU A 58 -17.23 -5.73 -23.36
CA LEU A 58 -17.70 -4.47 -23.97
C LEU A 58 -17.38 -4.43 -25.48
N LYS A 59 -16.17 -4.83 -25.88
CA LYS A 59 -15.78 -4.91 -27.30
C LYS A 59 -16.62 -5.91 -28.09
N ALA A 60 -16.99 -7.04 -27.50
CA ALA A 60 -17.88 -8.01 -28.12
C ALA A 60 -19.33 -7.51 -28.20
N ALA A 61 -19.80 -6.81 -27.18
CA ALA A 61 -21.17 -6.27 -27.10
C ALA A 61 -21.37 -4.99 -27.94
N THR A 62 -20.29 -4.34 -28.38
CA THR A 62 -20.33 -3.16 -29.24
C THR A 62 -19.92 -3.54 -30.67
N PRO A 63 -20.86 -4.07 -31.49
CA PRO A 63 -20.63 -4.15 -32.92
C PRO A 63 -20.59 -2.70 -33.45
N LEU A 64 -19.43 -2.28 -33.97
CA LEU A 64 -19.32 -1.05 -34.76
C LEU A 64 -20.00 -1.25 -36.11
#